data_AF-A0A380CPY2-F1
#
_entry.id   AF-A0A380CPY2-F1
#
_cell.length_a   1.000
_cell.length_b   1.000
_cell.length_c   1.000
_cell.angle_alpha   90.00
_cell.angle_beta   90.00
_cell.angle_gamma   90.00
#
_symmetry.space_group_name_H-M   'P 1'
#
loop_
_entity.id
_entity.type
_entity.pdbx_description
1 polymer ?
#
loop_
_entity_poly.entity_id
_entity_poly.type
_entity_poly.pdbx_seq_one_letter_code
_entity_poly.pdbx_strand_id
1 'polypeptide(L)'
;MSTDNSTRQAYFIGGGLASLAGAVYLIEDGGFKGEHIHIIEALPIIGGSNDGAGKKTEGFVCRGGRMLNEETYENFWELTSRIPSLEVPNISVKDEILAFDHANPTHSRARLINKEGQILPVTDMQFNMDDRMKMLKLFFTDEDTLDNVTIRDWFSDHFFTTNFWYMWQTTFAWQEWSSIFEFKRYMNRMILEFSRIETLEGVTRTPYNQYESVILPIKTFLDQYHVDFSLRKNRHRYQF
;
A
#
# COMPACT_ATOMS: atom_id res chain seq x y z
N MET A 1 28.08 -10.49 -12.23
CA MET A 1 29.06 -10.67 -11.15
C MET A 1 28.26 -10.83 -9.87
N SER A 2 28.30 -11.99 -9.21
CA SER A 2 27.63 -12.15 -7.90
C SER A 2 28.39 -11.32 -6.87
N THR A 3 27.72 -10.34 -6.28
CA THR A 3 28.28 -9.56 -5.18
C THR A 3 28.35 -10.47 -3.95
N ASP A 4 29.53 -10.91 -3.54
CA ASP A 4 29.70 -11.67 -2.30
C ASP A 4 29.71 -10.71 -1.11
N ASN A 5 28.59 -10.64 -0.40
CA ASN A 5 28.43 -9.84 0.82
C ASN A 5 28.28 -10.72 2.06
N SER A 6 28.77 -11.97 2.01
CA SER A 6 28.58 -12.97 3.07
C SER A 6 29.17 -12.58 4.44
N THR A 7 30.06 -11.58 4.49
CA THR A 7 30.67 -11.05 5.73
C THR A 7 30.11 -9.71 6.17
N ARG A 8 29.28 -9.06 5.33
CA ARG A 8 28.69 -7.75 5.64
C ARG A 8 27.48 -7.91 6.56
N GLN A 9 27.25 -6.88 7.36
CA GLN A 9 26.10 -6.76 8.26
C GLN A 9 25.10 -5.75 7.68
N ALA A 10 23.80 -6.03 7.81
CA ALA A 10 22.73 -5.11 7.44
C ALA A 10 21.80 -4.87 8.63
N TYR A 11 21.46 -3.60 8.87
CA TYR A 11 20.59 -3.20 9.97
C TYR A 11 19.41 -2.41 9.44
N PHE A 12 18.21 -2.93 9.65
CA PHE A 12 16.95 -2.24 9.35
C PHE A 12 16.33 -1.71 10.64
N ILE A 13 15.91 -0.45 10.63
CA ILE A 13 15.16 0.16 11.74
C ILE A 13 13.68 0.19 11.38
N GLY A 14 12.86 -0.49 12.17
CA GLY A 14 11.45 -0.76 11.91
C GLY A 14 11.24 -2.14 11.28
N GLY A 15 10.23 -2.87 11.73
CA GLY A 15 9.83 -4.20 11.26
C GLY A 15 8.66 -4.17 10.27
N GLY A 16 8.48 -3.06 9.54
CA GLY A 16 7.44 -2.94 8.51
C GLY A 16 7.81 -3.62 7.19
N LEU A 17 6.86 -3.63 6.24
CA LEU A 17 7.02 -4.28 4.92
C LEU A 17 8.30 -3.84 4.19
N ALA A 18 8.69 -2.57 4.28
CA ALA A 18 9.92 -2.06 3.64
C ALA A 18 11.18 -2.79 4.11
N SER A 19 11.34 -2.97 5.43
CA SER A 19 12.50 -3.67 6.01
C SER A 19 12.48 -5.15 5.70
N LEU A 20 11.28 -5.76 5.71
CA LEU A 20 11.11 -7.17 5.38
C LEU A 20 11.45 -7.44 3.90
N ALA A 21 10.96 -6.61 2.99
CA ALA A 21 11.29 -6.67 1.57
C ALA A 21 12.80 -6.48 1.33
N GLY A 22 13.41 -5.49 2.00
CA GLY A 22 14.85 -5.25 1.94
C GLY A 22 15.66 -6.48 2.37
N ALA A 23 15.25 -7.17 3.44
CA ALA A 23 15.90 -8.40 3.88
C ALA A 23 15.79 -9.54 2.85
N VAL A 24 14.63 -9.73 2.23
CA VAL A 24 14.44 -10.72 1.14
C VAL A 24 15.40 -10.43 -0.01
N TYR A 25 15.43 -9.20 -0.50
CA TYR A 25 16.33 -8.82 -1.60
C TYR A 25 17.82 -8.94 -1.24
N LEU A 26 18.22 -8.64 0.00
CA LEU A 26 19.61 -8.82 0.42
C LEU A 26 20.03 -10.30 0.43
N ILE A 27 19.13 -11.20 0.84
CA ILE A 27 19.38 -12.64 0.86
C ILE A 27 19.45 -13.18 -0.56
N GLU A 28 18.43 -12.93 -1.36
CA GLU A 28 18.28 -13.59 -2.67
C GLU A 28 19.13 -12.94 -3.77
N ASP A 29 19.22 -11.61 -3.76
CA ASP A 29 19.86 -10.86 -4.85
C ASP A 29 21.19 -10.22 -4.38
N GLY A 30 21.29 -9.90 -3.09
CA GLY A 30 22.42 -9.17 -2.51
C GLY A 30 23.57 -10.05 -2.02
N GLY A 31 23.42 -11.37 -1.98
CA GLY A 31 24.45 -12.30 -1.51
C GLY A 31 24.78 -12.17 -0.01
N PHE A 32 23.85 -11.66 0.79
CA PHE A 32 23.99 -11.63 2.25
C PHE A 32 23.59 -12.98 2.85
N LYS A 33 24.21 -13.31 3.99
CA LYS A 33 23.69 -14.37 4.86
C LYS A 33 22.60 -13.78 5.76
N GLY A 34 21.48 -14.49 5.93
CA GLY A 34 20.37 -13.99 6.75
C GLY A 34 20.77 -13.75 8.22
N GLU A 35 21.67 -14.56 8.78
CA GLU A 35 22.26 -14.38 10.12
C GLU A 35 23.02 -13.06 10.33
N HIS A 36 23.31 -12.32 9.25
CA HIS A 36 23.92 -10.98 9.27
C HIS A 36 22.92 -9.84 8.97
N ILE A 37 21.64 -10.15 8.93
CA ILE A 37 20.57 -9.18 8.72
C ILE A 37 19.81 -9.02 10.03
N HIS A 38 19.71 -7.79 10.50
CA HIS A 38 19.09 -7.45 11.76
C HIS A 38 17.93 -6.48 11.53
N ILE A 39 16.72 -6.88 11.92
CA ILE A 39 15.52 -6.05 11.88
C ILE A 39 15.16 -5.65 13.31
N ILE A 40 15.28 -4.35 13.60
CA ILE A 40 15.11 -3.78 14.94
C ILE A 40 13.75 -3.10 15.01
N GLU A 41 12.83 -3.66 15.80
CA GLU A 41 11.45 -3.20 15.92
C GLU A 41 11.15 -2.72 17.35
N ALA A 42 10.52 -1.55 17.46
CA ALA A 42 10.12 -0.94 18.72
C ALA A 42 8.92 -1.66 19.35
N LEU A 43 8.02 -2.19 18.52
CA LEU A 43 6.83 -2.91 18.91
C LEU A 43 7.15 -4.37 19.32
N PRO A 44 6.23 -5.03 20.04
CA PRO A 44 6.36 -6.45 20.37
C PRO A 44 6.07 -7.39 19.18
N ILE A 45 5.81 -6.85 17.99
CA ILE A 45 5.42 -7.57 16.78
C ILE A 45 5.93 -6.78 15.57
N ILE A 46 6.28 -7.48 14.50
CA ILE A 46 6.61 -6.87 13.21
C ILE A 46 5.34 -6.59 12.40
N GLY A 47 5.48 -6.02 11.21
CA GLY A 47 4.38 -5.70 10.29
C GLY A 47 4.12 -4.21 10.14
N GLY A 48 4.60 -3.38 11.08
CA GLY A 48 4.45 -1.93 11.02
C GLY A 48 2.98 -1.54 10.86
N SER A 49 2.63 -0.88 9.76
CA SER A 49 1.26 -0.43 9.44
C SER A 49 0.33 -1.50 8.83
N ASN A 50 0.84 -2.70 8.58
CA ASN A 50 0.10 -3.86 8.07
C ASN A 50 -0.17 -4.83 9.23
N ASP A 51 -0.90 -4.36 10.24
CA ASP A 51 -1.32 -5.18 11.38
C ASP A 51 -2.68 -5.84 11.19
N GLY A 52 -2.86 -6.92 11.93
CA GLY A 52 -4.13 -7.48 12.34
C GLY A 52 -3.95 -7.95 13.78
N ALA A 53 -4.82 -7.52 14.68
CA ALA A 53 -4.68 -7.82 16.10
C ALA A 53 -6.02 -8.11 16.76
N GLY A 54 -5.96 -8.51 18.02
CA GLY A 54 -7.15 -8.80 18.83
C GLY A 54 -7.50 -10.28 18.86
N LYS A 55 -8.57 -10.57 19.60
CA LYS A 55 -9.03 -11.93 19.89
C LYS A 55 -10.54 -11.94 19.91
N LYS A 56 -11.14 -13.12 19.66
CA LYS A 56 -12.60 -13.31 19.67
C LYS A 56 -13.29 -12.77 20.93
N THR A 57 -12.65 -12.82 22.10
CA THR A 57 -13.20 -12.36 23.39
C THR A 57 -13.09 -10.87 23.63
N GLU A 58 -12.11 -10.19 23.01
CA GLU A 58 -11.78 -8.78 23.25
C GLU A 58 -12.15 -7.89 22.06
N GLY A 59 -12.43 -8.51 20.90
CA GLY A 59 -12.61 -7.83 19.61
C GLY A 59 -11.37 -7.92 18.73
N PHE A 60 -11.58 -7.81 17.43
CA PHE A 60 -10.52 -7.72 16.43
C PHE A 60 -10.26 -6.25 16.08
N VAL A 61 -8.99 -5.94 15.82
CA VAL A 61 -8.51 -4.60 15.49
C VAL A 61 -7.76 -4.65 14.17
N CYS A 62 -8.11 -3.72 13.28
CA CYS A 62 -7.39 -3.43 12.05
C CYS A 62 -7.12 -1.92 12.02
N ARG A 63 -5.86 -1.48 12.17
CA ARG A 63 -5.54 -0.04 12.19
C ARG A 63 -5.67 0.63 10.83
N GLY A 64 -5.83 -0.14 9.75
CA GLY A 64 -6.16 0.40 8.43
C GLY A 64 -6.45 -0.67 7.39
N GLY A 65 -7.47 -0.44 6.58
CA GLY A 65 -7.66 -1.18 5.35
C GLY A 65 -6.56 -0.85 4.35
N ARG A 66 -6.10 -1.85 3.60
CA ARG A 66 -5.11 -1.69 2.54
C ARG A 66 -5.67 -2.27 1.26
N MET A 67 -5.31 -1.63 0.16
CA MET A 67 -5.71 -2.00 -1.19
C MET A 67 -4.44 -2.33 -1.95
N LEU A 68 -4.52 -3.36 -2.78
CA LEU A 68 -3.52 -3.66 -3.80
C LEU A 68 -4.13 -3.36 -5.16
N ASN A 69 -3.32 -3.35 -6.20
CA ASN A 69 -3.79 -3.24 -7.57
C ASN A 69 -2.88 -4.08 -8.47
N GLU A 70 -3.47 -5.07 -9.15
CA GLU A 70 -2.75 -6.02 -9.99
C GLU A 70 -1.94 -5.29 -11.09
N GLU A 71 -2.51 -4.26 -11.69
CA GLU A 71 -1.94 -3.52 -12.81
C GLU A 71 -0.80 -2.56 -12.43
N THR A 72 -0.59 -2.31 -11.13
CA THR A 72 0.32 -1.26 -10.65
C THR A 72 1.38 -1.76 -9.67
N TYR A 73 1.12 -2.79 -8.86
CA TYR A 73 2.02 -3.10 -7.73
C TYR A 73 3.18 -4.02 -8.13
N GLU A 74 3.91 -3.71 -9.22
CA GLU A 74 4.83 -4.66 -9.88
C GLU A 74 5.91 -5.17 -8.92
N ASN A 75 6.51 -4.29 -8.09
CA ASN A 75 7.50 -4.71 -7.08
C ASN A 75 6.90 -5.56 -5.97
N PHE A 76 5.66 -5.30 -5.55
CA PHE A 76 5.01 -6.12 -4.53
C PHE A 76 4.70 -7.52 -5.07
N TRP A 77 4.22 -7.61 -6.32
CA TRP A 77 3.97 -8.88 -6.98
C TRP A 77 5.26 -9.66 -7.23
N GLU A 78 6.31 -8.97 -7.63
CA GLU A 78 7.63 -9.56 -7.77
C GLU A 78 8.12 -10.12 -6.43
N LEU A 79 8.13 -9.33 -5.36
CA LEU A 79 8.50 -9.76 -4.02
C LEU A 79 7.68 -10.97 -3.55
N THR A 80 6.35 -10.88 -3.62
CA THR A 80 5.44 -11.91 -3.09
C THR A 80 5.39 -13.18 -3.95
N SER A 81 5.86 -13.13 -5.20
CA SER A 81 6.05 -14.34 -6.02
C SER A 81 7.18 -15.24 -5.53
N ARG A 82 8.14 -14.68 -4.77
CA ARG A 82 9.26 -15.41 -4.18
C ARG A 82 8.91 -16.05 -2.83
N ILE A 83 7.81 -15.62 -2.22
CA ILE A 83 7.42 -16.03 -0.87
C ILE A 83 6.39 -17.15 -0.97
N PRO A 84 6.63 -18.32 -0.36
CA PRO A 84 5.65 -19.40 -0.34
C PRO A 84 4.38 -19.02 0.44
N SER A 85 3.21 -19.46 -0.05
CA SER A 85 1.97 -19.43 0.73
C SER A 85 2.10 -20.30 1.98
N LEU A 86 1.47 -19.84 3.08
CA LEU A 86 1.40 -20.62 4.32
C LEU A 86 0.20 -21.58 4.35
N GLU A 87 -0.85 -21.30 3.57
CA GLU A 87 -2.11 -22.05 3.57
C GLU A 87 -2.20 -23.05 2.43
N VAL A 88 -1.71 -22.67 1.24
CA VAL A 88 -1.82 -23.49 0.03
C VAL A 88 -0.44 -24.04 -0.36
N PRO A 89 -0.23 -25.36 -0.31
CA PRO A 89 1.06 -25.95 -0.67
C PRO A 89 1.46 -25.67 -2.12
N ASN A 90 2.76 -25.44 -2.34
CA ASN A 90 3.40 -25.32 -3.65
C ASN A 90 2.93 -24.12 -4.51
N ILE A 91 2.36 -23.07 -3.91
CA ILE A 91 2.10 -21.79 -4.59
C ILE A 91 2.74 -20.62 -3.84
N SER A 92 2.92 -19.49 -4.54
CA SER A 92 3.41 -18.26 -3.91
C SER A 92 2.29 -17.47 -3.25
N VAL A 93 2.65 -16.53 -2.37
CA VAL A 93 1.73 -15.54 -1.79
C VAL A 93 1.06 -14.71 -2.89
N LYS A 94 1.80 -14.35 -3.95
CA LYS A 94 1.22 -13.68 -5.12
C LYS A 94 0.08 -14.50 -5.72
N ASP A 95 0.34 -15.78 -6.01
CA ASP A 95 -0.65 -16.64 -6.68
C ASP A 95 -1.89 -16.84 -5.82
N GLU A 96 -1.71 -16.99 -4.50
CA GLU A 96 -2.82 -17.07 -3.55
C GLU A 96 -3.69 -15.80 -3.57
N ILE A 97 -3.06 -14.62 -3.53
CA ILE A 97 -3.77 -13.33 -3.54
C ILE A 97 -4.54 -13.15 -4.85
N LEU A 98 -3.91 -13.38 -6.00
CA LEU A 98 -4.55 -13.19 -7.30
C LEU A 98 -5.68 -14.20 -7.52
N ALA A 99 -5.49 -15.47 -7.14
CA ALA A 99 -6.54 -16.48 -7.23
C ALA A 99 -7.76 -16.13 -6.36
N PHE A 100 -7.52 -15.63 -5.14
CA PHE A 100 -8.60 -15.18 -4.27
C PHE A 100 -9.35 -13.99 -4.86
N ASP A 101 -8.64 -12.97 -5.34
CA ASP A 101 -9.25 -11.76 -5.88
C ASP A 101 -10.05 -12.03 -7.15
N HIS A 102 -9.50 -12.83 -8.09
CA HIS A 102 -10.20 -13.22 -9.32
C HIS A 102 -11.46 -14.04 -9.05
N ALA A 103 -11.47 -14.84 -7.98
CA ALA A 103 -12.65 -15.59 -7.55
C ALA A 103 -13.68 -14.70 -6.81
N ASN A 104 -13.29 -13.53 -6.30
CA ASN A 104 -14.11 -12.64 -5.49
C ASN A 104 -14.03 -11.19 -5.99
N PRO A 105 -14.45 -10.90 -7.25
CA PRO A 105 -14.27 -9.59 -7.86
C PRO A 105 -14.98 -8.48 -7.07
N THR A 106 -14.26 -7.38 -6.84
CA THR A 106 -14.80 -6.21 -6.13
C THR A 106 -15.77 -5.44 -7.02
N HIS A 107 -16.97 -5.16 -6.52
CA HIS A 107 -17.90 -4.21 -7.17
C HIS A 107 -18.75 -3.48 -6.13
N SER A 108 -18.46 -2.20 -5.92
CA SER A 108 -19.19 -1.34 -5.00
C SER A 108 -20.58 -1.02 -5.52
N ARG A 109 -21.61 -1.24 -4.69
CA ARG A 109 -23.02 -0.99 -5.04
C ARG A 109 -23.59 0.27 -4.39
N ALA A 110 -22.91 0.82 -3.39
CA ALA A 110 -23.35 1.97 -2.59
C ALA A 110 -22.13 2.84 -2.24
N ARG A 111 -21.45 3.36 -3.27
CA ARG A 111 -20.15 4.04 -3.12
C ARG A 111 -20.23 5.35 -2.35
N LEU A 112 -21.28 6.14 -2.59
CA LEU A 112 -21.57 7.38 -1.88
C LEU A 112 -23.02 7.33 -1.37
N ILE A 113 -23.20 7.69 -0.10
CA ILE A 113 -24.51 7.73 0.57
C ILE A 113 -24.66 9.09 1.23
N ASN A 114 -25.79 9.75 1.03
CA ASN A 114 -26.06 11.05 1.65
C ASN A 114 -26.57 10.91 3.10
N LYS A 115 -26.81 12.06 3.75
CA LYS A 115 -27.29 12.10 5.15
C LYS A 115 -28.68 11.49 5.35
N GLU A 116 -29.49 11.39 4.30
CA GLU A 116 -30.79 10.72 4.30
C GLU A 116 -30.68 9.19 4.07
N GLY A 117 -29.47 8.64 3.92
CA GLY A 117 -29.26 7.21 3.67
C GLY A 117 -29.53 6.79 2.22
N GLN A 118 -29.59 7.74 1.28
CA GLN A 118 -29.84 7.47 -0.13
C GLN A 118 -28.52 7.29 -0.88
N ILE A 119 -28.46 6.26 -1.74
CA ILE A 119 -27.33 6.03 -2.63
C ILE A 119 -27.31 7.12 -3.70
N LEU A 120 -26.19 7.81 -3.84
CA LEU A 120 -26.01 8.84 -4.86
C LEU A 120 -25.61 8.20 -6.20
N PRO A 121 -26.08 8.74 -7.35
CA PRO A 121 -25.57 8.34 -8.65
C PRO A 121 -24.11 8.80 -8.78
N VAL A 122 -23.21 7.85 -9.01
CA VAL A 122 -21.74 8.07 -9.02
C VAL A 122 -21.09 7.87 -10.40
N THR A 123 -21.88 7.56 -11.43
CA THR A 123 -21.38 7.38 -12.80
C THR A 123 -20.90 8.69 -13.44
N ASP A 124 -21.41 9.83 -12.99
CA ASP A 124 -20.91 11.15 -13.37
C ASP A 124 -19.91 11.67 -12.33
N MET A 125 -18.73 12.06 -12.79
CA MET A 125 -17.67 12.69 -11.99
C MET A 125 -18.04 14.11 -11.56
N GLN A 126 -19.00 14.75 -12.22
CA GLN A 126 -19.51 16.10 -11.97
C GLN A 126 -18.50 17.23 -12.21
N PHE A 127 -17.48 16.99 -13.05
CA PHE A 127 -16.55 18.06 -13.43
C PHE A 127 -17.18 19.09 -14.35
N ASN A 128 -17.02 20.37 -13.99
CA ASN A 128 -17.25 21.49 -14.90
C ASN A 128 -16.02 21.71 -15.81
N MET A 129 -16.06 22.73 -16.67
CA MET A 129 -14.95 23.00 -17.59
C MET A 129 -13.68 23.53 -16.88
N ASP A 130 -13.81 24.32 -15.82
CA ASP A 130 -12.67 24.81 -15.01
C ASP A 130 -11.92 23.63 -14.37
N ASP A 131 -12.65 22.68 -13.77
CA ASP A 131 -12.07 21.48 -13.16
C ASP A 131 -11.29 20.67 -14.20
N ARG A 132 -11.89 20.43 -15.38
CA ARG A 132 -11.26 19.68 -16.47
C ARG A 132 -9.98 20.36 -16.96
N MET A 133 -10.01 21.67 -17.12
CA MET A 133 -8.84 22.43 -17.55
C MET A 133 -7.74 22.45 -16.49
N LYS A 134 -8.09 22.51 -15.20
CA LYS A 134 -7.13 22.43 -14.09
C LYS A 134 -6.53 21.04 -13.95
N MET A 135 -7.31 19.97 -14.14
CA MET A 135 -6.83 18.59 -14.19
C MET A 135 -5.86 18.39 -15.36
N LEU A 136 -6.24 18.86 -16.56
CA LEU A 136 -5.38 18.80 -17.75
C LEU A 136 -4.09 19.57 -17.56
N LYS A 137 -4.18 20.79 -17.03
CA LYS A 137 -3.00 21.61 -16.70
C LYS A 137 -2.10 20.86 -15.72
N LEU A 138 -2.66 20.27 -14.66
CA LEU A 138 -1.88 19.51 -13.68
C LEU A 138 -1.13 18.34 -14.31
N PHE A 139 -1.76 17.64 -15.25
CA PHE A 139 -1.15 16.51 -15.96
C PHE A 139 0.14 16.92 -16.69
N PHE A 140 0.17 18.12 -17.29
CA PHE A 140 1.32 18.64 -18.03
C PHE A 140 2.24 19.57 -17.23
N THR A 141 1.91 19.91 -15.99
CA THR A 141 2.74 20.78 -15.15
C THR A 141 3.96 20.02 -14.65
N ASP A 142 5.15 20.61 -14.77
CA ASP A 142 6.39 19.97 -14.31
C ASP A 142 6.39 19.79 -12.78
N GLU A 143 6.85 18.62 -12.33
CA GLU A 143 6.80 18.22 -10.92
C GLU A 143 7.56 19.18 -9.98
N ASP A 144 8.67 19.75 -10.44
CA ASP A 144 9.50 20.71 -9.71
C ASP A 144 8.82 22.06 -9.46
N THR A 145 7.70 22.35 -10.14
CA THR A 145 6.92 23.57 -9.95
C THR A 145 5.78 23.43 -8.93
N LEU A 146 5.59 22.22 -8.36
CA LEU A 146 4.48 21.89 -7.46
C LEU A 146 4.88 21.86 -5.97
N ASP A 147 6.10 22.26 -5.65
CA ASP A 147 6.61 22.30 -4.27
C ASP A 147 5.76 23.20 -3.37
N ASN A 148 5.38 22.68 -2.19
CA ASN A 148 4.57 23.37 -1.18
C ASN A 148 3.20 23.87 -1.66
N VAL A 149 2.68 23.33 -2.78
CA VAL A 149 1.33 23.64 -3.27
C VAL A 149 0.34 22.59 -2.78
N THR A 150 -0.78 23.04 -2.22
CA THR A 150 -1.84 22.14 -1.77
C THR A 150 -2.89 21.88 -2.86
N ILE A 151 -3.71 20.83 -2.68
CA ILE A 151 -4.87 20.57 -3.56
C ILE A 151 -5.82 21.78 -3.56
N ARG A 152 -6.02 22.40 -2.39
CA ARG A 152 -6.84 23.60 -2.18
C ARG A 152 -6.35 24.83 -2.94
N ASP A 153 -5.04 25.00 -3.06
CA ASP A 153 -4.44 26.12 -3.80
C ASP A 153 -4.65 25.97 -5.31
N TRP A 154 -4.78 24.74 -5.81
CA TRP A 154 -4.90 24.43 -7.23
C TRP A 154 -6.35 24.49 -7.74
N PHE A 155 -7.29 23.90 -7.01
CA PHE A 155 -8.68 23.74 -7.45
C PHE A 155 -9.62 24.82 -6.87
N SER A 156 -10.70 25.12 -7.59
CA SER A 156 -11.75 26.04 -7.11
C SER A 156 -12.73 25.31 -6.18
N ASP A 157 -13.56 26.06 -5.44
CA ASP A 157 -14.56 25.50 -4.51
C ASP A 157 -15.44 24.41 -5.14
N HIS A 158 -15.80 24.58 -6.41
CA HIS A 158 -16.65 23.62 -7.13
C HIS A 158 -16.06 22.21 -7.13
N PHE A 159 -14.76 22.06 -7.36
CA PHE A 159 -14.08 20.75 -7.42
C PHE A 159 -14.34 19.94 -6.15
N PHE A 160 -14.32 20.59 -4.99
CA PHE A 160 -14.52 19.95 -3.68
C PHE A 160 -15.96 19.54 -3.40
N THR A 161 -16.89 19.85 -4.31
CA THR A 161 -18.29 19.42 -4.25
C THR A 161 -18.62 18.28 -5.21
N THR A 162 -17.64 17.85 -6.03
CA THR A 162 -17.84 16.84 -7.07
C THR A 162 -17.86 15.42 -6.50
N ASN A 163 -18.64 14.54 -7.13
CA ASN A 163 -18.57 13.10 -6.92
C ASN A 163 -17.13 12.57 -7.02
N PHE A 164 -16.36 13.05 -8.01
CA PHE A 164 -14.96 12.67 -8.14
C PHE A 164 -14.18 12.94 -6.85
N TRP A 165 -14.25 14.17 -6.32
CA TRP A 165 -13.51 14.52 -5.09
C TRP A 165 -13.97 13.68 -3.89
N TYR A 166 -15.28 13.48 -3.72
CA TYR A 166 -15.79 12.61 -2.64
C TYR A 166 -15.28 11.18 -2.74
N MET A 167 -15.23 10.61 -3.95
CA MET A 167 -14.67 9.27 -4.15
C MET A 167 -13.15 9.27 -3.94
N TRP A 168 -12.42 10.19 -4.55
CA TRP A 168 -10.95 10.26 -4.49
C TRP A 168 -10.44 10.48 -3.06
N GLN A 169 -11.02 11.46 -2.34
CA GLN A 169 -10.61 11.76 -0.98
C GLN A 169 -10.84 10.59 -0.03
N THR A 170 -11.95 9.86 -0.19
CA THR A 170 -12.31 8.77 0.72
C THR A 170 -11.59 7.47 0.38
N THR A 171 -11.23 7.23 -0.88
CA THR A 171 -10.43 6.08 -1.28
C THR A 171 -8.99 6.20 -0.77
N PHE A 172 -8.38 7.39 -0.89
CA PHE A 172 -6.95 7.59 -0.64
C PHE A 172 -6.64 8.45 0.60
N ALA A 173 -7.67 8.83 1.36
CA ALA A 173 -7.56 9.68 2.56
C ALA A 173 -6.95 11.06 2.33
N TRP A 174 -7.16 11.66 1.15
CA TRP A 174 -6.71 13.03 0.86
C TRP A 174 -7.38 14.05 1.76
N GLN A 175 -6.66 15.11 2.09
CA GLN A 175 -7.19 16.33 2.67
C GLN A 175 -6.99 17.48 1.67
N GLU A 176 -7.78 18.54 1.75
CA GLU A 176 -7.63 19.68 0.83
C GLU A 176 -6.24 20.35 0.95
N TRP A 177 -5.63 20.31 2.14
CA TRP A 177 -4.27 20.79 2.41
C TRP A 177 -3.18 19.76 2.08
N SER A 178 -3.52 18.60 1.54
CA SER A 178 -2.54 17.62 1.07
C SER A 178 -1.80 18.13 -0.18
N SER A 179 -0.65 17.52 -0.46
CA SER A 179 0.22 17.88 -1.58
C SER A 179 -0.43 17.66 -2.95
N ILE A 180 -0.47 18.69 -3.80
CA ILE A 180 -0.91 18.56 -5.20
C ILE A 180 0.06 17.71 -6.02
N PHE A 181 1.33 17.69 -5.63
CA PHE A 181 2.38 16.89 -6.27
C PHE A 181 2.06 15.40 -6.17
N GLU A 182 1.69 14.91 -4.99
CA GLU A 182 1.30 13.51 -4.82
C GLU A 182 -0.05 13.22 -5.49
N PHE A 183 -0.99 14.17 -5.45
CA PHE A 183 -2.25 14.04 -6.19
C PHE A 183 -2.00 13.83 -7.71
N LYS A 184 -1.08 14.61 -8.33
CA LYS A 184 -0.66 14.42 -9.73
C LYS A 184 -0.09 13.02 -9.96
N ARG A 185 0.76 12.53 -9.08
CA ARG A 185 1.34 11.18 -9.19
C ARG A 185 0.28 10.10 -9.16
N TYR A 186 -0.70 10.20 -8.26
CA TYR A 186 -1.81 9.24 -8.22
C TYR A 186 -2.65 9.28 -9.50
N MET A 187 -2.94 10.47 -10.05
CA MET A 187 -3.67 10.58 -11.32
C MET A 187 -2.93 9.92 -12.49
N ASN A 188 -1.60 10.02 -12.53
CA ASN A 188 -0.79 9.35 -13.54
C ASN A 188 -0.69 7.84 -13.29
N ARG A 189 -0.41 7.46 -12.05
CA ARG A 189 -0.12 6.07 -11.68
C ARG A 189 -1.36 5.18 -11.71
N MET A 190 -2.50 5.73 -11.32
CA MET A 190 -3.78 5.02 -11.22
C MET A 190 -4.74 5.44 -12.36
N ILE A 191 -4.20 5.83 -13.53
CA ILE A 191 -5.03 6.32 -14.64
C ILE A 191 -6.05 5.30 -15.12
N LEU A 192 -5.72 4.00 -15.05
CA LEU A 192 -6.65 2.90 -15.37
C LEU A 192 -7.78 2.76 -14.34
N GLU A 193 -7.56 3.23 -13.11
CA GLU A 193 -8.58 3.22 -12.05
C GLU A 193 -9.52 4.40 -12.14
N PHE A 194 -9.17 5.45 -12.88
CA PHE A 194 -10.00 6.64 -13.01
C PHE A 194 -11.40 6.32 -13.54
N SER A 195 -11.52 5.41 -14.51
CA SER A 195 -12.79 4.97 -15.08
C SER A 195 -13.50 3.87 -14.26
N ARG A 196 -12.88 3.39 -13.18
CA ARG A 196 -13.39 2.29 -12.33
C ARG A 196 -13.56 2.72 -10.87
N ILE A 197 -13.39 4.01 -10.57
CA ILE A 197 -13.30 4.49 -9.19
C ILE A 197 -14.63 4.35 -8.42
N GLU A 198 -15.74 4.40 -9.13
CA GLU A 198 -17.07 4.29 -8.56
C GLU A 198 -17.39 2.85 -8.15
N THR A 199 -16.88 1.87 -8.90
CA THR A 199 -17.05 0.43 -8.63
C THR A 199 -15.92 -0.14 -7.78
N LEU A 200 -14.74 0.48 -7.78
CA LEU A 200 -13.50 -0.04 -7.20
C LEU A 200 -13.05 -1.38 -7.80
N GLU A 201 -13.42 -1.66 -9.05
CA GLU A 201 -13.15 -2.96 -9.69
C GLU A 201 -11.68 -3.30 -9.91
N GLY A 202 -10.78 -2.30 -9.96
CA GLY A 202 -9.34 -2.58 -10.00
C GLY A 202 -8.70 -2.77 -8.63
N VAL A 203 -9.46 -2.72 -7.53
CA VAL A 203 -8.91 -3.00 -6.20
C VAL A 203 -8.72 -4.50 -6.02
N THR A 204 -7.47 -4.91 -5.84
CA THR A 204 -7.09 -6.28 -5.48
C THR A 204 -7.08 -6.48 -3.96
N ARG A 205 -7.65 -7.58 -3.49
CA ARG A 205 -7.76 -7.94 -2.06
C ARG A 205 -6.97 -9.19 -1.70
N THR A 206 -6.47 -9.22 -0.48
CA THR A 206 -5.89 -10.42 0.14
C THR A 206 -6.97 -11.27 0.81
N PRO A 207 -6.79 -12.61 0.95
CA PRO A 207 -7.76 -13.48 1.60
C PRO A 207 -8.10 -13.07 3.05
N TYR A 208 -7.08 -12.63 3.79
CA TYR A 208 -7.19 -12.13 5.16
C TYR A 208 -6.65 -10.71 5.26
N ASN A 209 -6.48 -10.22 6.49
CA ASN A 209 -5.75 -8.96 6.71
C ASN A 209 -4.30 -9.07 6.20
N GLN A 210 -3.66 -7.95 5.90
CA GLN A 210 -2.30 -7.95 5.32
C GLN A 210 -1.21 -8.45 6.30
N TYR A 211 -1.48 -8.48 7.60
CA TYR A 211 -0.54 -9.12 8.52
C TYR A 211 -0.47 -10.63 8.24
N GLU A 212 -1.62 -11.29 8.22
CA GLU A 212 -1.72 -12.73 7.99
C GLU A 212 -1.38 -13.12 6.56
N SER A 213 -1.87 -12.37 5.56
CA SER A 213 -1.68 -12.73 4.15
C SER A 213 -0.36 -12.29 3.55
N VAL A 214 0.42 -11.39 4.19
CA VAL A 214 1.66 -10.85 3.59
C VAL A 214 2.81 -10.85 4.59
N ILE A 215 2.64 -10.19 5.74
CA ILE A 215 3.74 -10.01 6.71
C ILE A 215 4.18 -11.35 7.29
N LEU A 216 3.24 -12.20 7.71
CA LEU A 216 3.53 -13.48 8.33
C LEU A 216 4.21 -14.47 7.35
N PRO A 217 3.79 -14.61 6.08
CA PRO A 217 4.52 -15.37 5.08
C PRO A 217 5.96 -14.89 4.87
N ILE A 218 6.17 -13.57 4.70
CA ILE A 218 7.53 -13.03 4.51
C ILE A 218 8.39 -13.29 5.74
N LYS A 219 7.85 -13.09 6.94
CA LYS A 219 8.57 -13.41 8.18
C LYS A 219 8.97 -14.88 8.24
N THR A 220 8.03 -15.77 7.97
CA THR A 220 8.27 -17.23 8.00
C THR A 220 9.36 -17.62 7.02
N PHE A 221 9.38 -17.01 5.82
CA PHE A 221 10.47 -17.17 4.86
C PHE A 221 11.81 -16.68 5.44
N LEU A 222 11.87 -15.47 6.00
CA LEU A 222 13.10 -14.89 6.57
C LEU A 222 13.62 -15.67 7.80
N ASP A 223 12.74 -16.27 8.60
CA ASP A 223 13.11 -17.12 9.74
C ASP A 223 13.94 -18.33 9.28
N GLN A 224 13.68 -18.88 8.08
CA GLN A 224 14.44 -20.01 7.52
C GLN A 224 15.90 -19.64 7.20
N TYR A 225 16.18 -18.34 7.01
CA TYR A 225 17.52 -17.81 6.78
C TYR A 225 18.17 -17.25 8.06
N HIS A 226 17.55 -17.43 9.22
CA HIS A 226 18.06 -16.98 10.51
C HIS A 226 18.24 -15.46 10.64
N VAL A 227 17.39 -14.68 9.98
CA VAL A 227 17.33 -13.21 10.17
C VAL A 227 17.02 -12.88 11.63
N ASP A 228 17.77 -11.95 12.22
CA ASP A 228 17.58 -11.51 13.60
C ASP A 228 16.44 -10.48 13.71
N PHE A 229 15.35 -10.88 14.37
CA PHE A 229 14.25 -10.01 14.73
C PHE A 229 14.36 -9.55 16.18
N SER A 230 14.89 -8.34 16.35
CA SER A 230 15.09 -7.71 17.65
C SER A 230 13.89 -6.82 18.02
N LEU A 231 12.89 -7.43 18.68
CA LEU A 231 11.65 -6.76 19.11
C LEU A 231 11.80 -5.95 20.39
N ARG A 232 10.89 -4.99 20.63
CA ARG A 232 10.87 -4.09 21.79
C ARG A 232 12.17 -3.29 21.97
N LYS A 233 12.89 -2.99 20.88
CA LYS A 233 14.13 -2.22 20.91
C LYS A 233 13.94 -0.86 20.26
N ASN A 234 14.08 0.20 21.05
CA ASN A 234 14.08 1.57 20.55
C ASN A 234 15.50 2.02 20.19
N ARG A 235 15.65 2.62 19.01
CA ARG A 235 16.87 3.34 18.60
C ARG A 235 16.57 4.83 18.59
N HIS A 236 17.21 5.58 19.48
CA HIS A 236 16.99 7.02 19.60
C HIS A 236 18.04 7.86 18.85
N ARG A 237 19.22 7.30 18.55
CA ARG A 237 20.32 7.97 17.84
C ARG A 237 21.18 6.96 17.08
N TYR A 238 21.69 7.38 15.93
CA TYR A 238 22.79 6.71 15.23
C TYR A 238 24.10 7.38 15.64
N GLN A 239 25.11 6.59 15.97
CA GLN A 239 26.50 7.05 16.08
C GLN A 239 27.26 6.34 14.97
N PHE A 240 27.85 7.12 14.07
CA PHE A 240 28.69 6.66 12.97
C PHE A 240 30.15 6.77 13.36
#